data_AF-A0A418HJ78-F1
#
_entry.id   AF-A0A418HJ78-F1
#
_cell.length_a   1.000
_cell.length_b   1.000
_cell.length_c   1.000
_cell.angle_alpha   90.00
_cell.angle_beta   90.00
_cell.angle_gamma   90.00
#
_symmetry.space_group_name_H-M   'P 1'
#
loop_
_entity.id
_entity.type
_entity.pdbx_description
1 polymer ?
#
loop_
_entity_poly.entity_id
_entity_poly.type
_entity_poly.pdbx_seq_one_letter_code
_entity_poly.pdbx_strand_id
1 'polypeptide(L)' 'GVADDQGNYTIDLPANKKFNGGESIKVTSTDASGNKSDEKVIGVKDTTPPVAPTVSEVTSESPQVSGTAEAESTVK' A
#
# COMPACT_ATOMS: atom_id res chain seq x y z
N GLY A 1 -12.82 4.84 -16.00
CA GLY A 1 -12.50 6.18 -16.50
C GLY A 1 -12.56 6.18 -18.01
N VAL A 2 -12.59 7.36 -18.62
CA VAL A 2 -12.50 7.55 -20.07
C VAL A 2 -11.22 8.33 -20.33
N ALA A 3 -10.47 7.97 -21.37
CA ALA A 3 -9.30 8.72 -21.77
C ALA A 3 -9.70 10.01 -22.49
N ASP A 4 -8.96 11.10 -22.29
CA ASP A 4 -9.15 12.37 -22.99
C ASP A 4 -8.60 12.34 -24.43
N ASP A 5 -8.69 13.47 -25.14
CA ASP A 5 -8.21 13.63 -26.51
C ASP A 5 -6.69 13.55 -26.66
N GLN A 6 -5.95 13.62 -25.55
CA GLN A 6 -4.50 13.42 -25.46
C GLN A 6 -4.14 12.00 -25.01
N GLY A 7 -5.13 11.17 -24.66
CA GLY A 7 -4.93 9.80 -24.17
C GLY A 7 -4.68 9.68 -22.66
N ASN A 8 -4.83 10.75 -21.88
CA ASN A 8 -4.70 10.70 -20.43
C ASN A 8 -6.00 10.22 -19.78
N TYR A 9 -5.90 9.54 -18.65
CA TYR A 9 -7.06 9.13 -17.87
C TYR A 9 -6.76 9.19 -16.38
N THR A 10 -7.81 9.39 -15.58
CA THR A 10 -7.77 9.19 -14.12
C THR A 10 -8.97 8.32 -13.74
N ILE A 11 -8.74 7.40 -12.80
CA ILE A 11 -9.77 6.53 -12.26
C ILE A 11 -9.67 6.62 -10.75
N ASP A 12 -10.72 7.16 -10.13
CA ASP A 12 -10.82 7.17 -8.68
C ASP A 12 -11.02 5.75 -8.16
N LEU A 13 -10.29 5.42 -7.11
CA LEU A 13 -10.48 4.16 -6.40
C LEU A 13 -11.75 4.24 -5.54
N PRO A 14 -12.48 3.13 -5.36
CA PRO A 14 -13.71 3.14 -4.58
C PRO A 14 -13.42 3.51 -3.12
N ALA A 15 -14.09 4.56 -2.62
CA ALA A 15 -13.84 5.12 -1.29
C ALA A 15 -14.14 4.16 -0.13
N ASN A 16 -14.99 3.16 -0.35
CA ASN A 16 -15.31 2.13 0.64
C ASN A 16 -14.27 1.00 0.69
N LYS A 17 -13.24 1.03 -0.15
CA LYS A 17 -12.16 0.05 -0.16
C LYS A 17 -10.85 0.70 0.25
N LYS A 18 -10.26 0.19 1.32
CA LYS A 18 -8.89 0.53 1.70
C LYS A 18 -7.93 -0.46 1.04
N PHE A 19 -6.85 0.05 0.49
CA PHE A 19 -5.71 -0.75 0.06
C PHE A 19 -4.60 -0.58 1.09
N ASN A 20 -4.02 -1.69 1.53
CA ASN A 20 -2.98 -1.68 2.56
C ASN A 20 -1.59 -1.96 1.98
N GLY A 21 -1.48 -2.27 0.69
CA GLY A 21 -0.24 -2.66 0.05
C GLY A 21 -0.16 -4.17 -0.16
N GLY A 22 0.54 -4.57 -1.23
CA GLY A 22 0.64 -5.96 -1.65
C GLY A 22 -0.53 -6.43 -2.53
N GLU A 23 -1.64 -5.68 -2.62
CA GLU A 23 -2.69 -5.96 -3.60
C GLU A 23 -2.22 -5.65 -5.03
N SER A 24 -2.92 -6.21 -6.01
CA SER A 24 -2.66 -5.96 -7.44
C SER A 24 -3.90 -5.40 -8.12
N ILE A 25 -3.69 -4.37 -8.95
CA ILE A 25 -4.71 -3.74 -9.78
C ILE A 25 -4.45 -4.11 -11.24
N LYS A 26 -5.50 -4.56 -11.92
CA LYS A 26 -5.50 -4.93 -13.34
C LYS A 26 -6.16 -3.83 -14.16
N VAL A 27 -5.49 -3.38 -15.20
CA VAL A 27 -5.97 -2.30 -16.08
C VAL A 27 -5.95 -2.77 -17.53
N THR A 28 -7.03 -2.50 -18.24
CA THR A 28 -7.18 -2.73 -19.69
C THR A 28 -7.89 -1.54 -20.32
N SER A 29 -7.62 -1.25 -21.58
CA SER A 29 -8.40 -0.30 -22.37
C SER A 29 -9.17 -1.01 -23.49
N THR A 30 -10.23 -0.37 -23.98
CA THR A 30 -11.00 -0.83 -25.13
C THR A 30 -11.28 0.37 -26.02
N ASP A 31 -11.00 0.24 -27.32
CA ASP A 31 -11.24 1.31 -28.29
C ASP A 31 -12.72 1.36 -28.74
N ALA A 32 -13.07 2.37 -29.55
CA ALA A 32 -14.44 2.55 -30.04
C ALA A 32 -14.91 1.42 -30.99
N SER A 33 -13.98 0.68 -31.58
CA SER A 33 -14.26 -0.47 -32.45
C SER A 33 -14.36 -1.78 -31.66
N GLY A 34 -14.12 -1.75 -30.35
CA GLY A 34 -14.21 -2.90 -29.45
C GLY A 34 -12.91 -3.70 -29.28
N ASN A 35 -11.78 -3.24 -29.81
CA ASN A 35 -10.50 -3.92 -29.61
C ASN A 35 -9.99 -3.66 -28.20
N LYS A 36 -9.61 -4.73 -27.49
CA LYS A 36 -9.12 -4.68 -26.11
C LYS A 36 -7.59 -4.78 -26.05
N SER A 37 -6.97 -4.00 -25.18
CA SER A 37 -5.53 -4.09 -24.90
C SER A 37 -5.16 -5.35 -24.12
N ASP A 38 -3.88 -5.69 -24.11
CA ASP A 38 -3.32 -6.58 -23.09
C ASP A 38 -3.51 -6.00 -21.68
N GLU A 39 -3.49 -6.89 -20.69
CA GLU A 39 -3.62 -6.52 -19.27
C GLU A 39 -2.31 -5.92 -18.75
N LYS A 40 -2.43 -4.78 -18.05
CA LYS A 40 -1.36 -4.23 -17.22
C LYS A 40 -1.68 -4.49 -15.74
N VAL A 41 -0.74 -5.10 -15.04
CA VAL A 41 -0.81 -5.33 -13.59
C VAL A 41 0.06 -4.31 -12.86
N ILE A 42 -0.50 -3.67 -11.83
CA ILE A 42 0.17 -2.67 -11.00
C ILE A 42 0.05 -3.12 -9.55
N GLY A 43 1.17 -3.21 -8.84
CA GLY A 43 1.19 -3.50 -7.41
C GLY A 43 0.85 -2.25 -6.59
N VAL A 44 0.00 -2.40 -5.57
CA VAL A 44 -0.24 -1.35 -4.60
C VAL A 44 0.90 -1.35 -3.60
N LYS A 45 1.56 -0.20 -3.46
CA LYS A 45 2.67 -0.04 -2.53
C LYS A 45 2.13 0.14 -1.11
N ASP A 46 2.67 -0.63 -0.17
CA ASP A 46 2.44 -0.36 1.25
C ASP A 46 3.16 0.93 1.66
N THR A 47 2.40 1.82 2.29
CA THR A 47 2.88 3.10 2.83
C THR A 47 2.48 3.28 4.29
N THR A 48 1.91 2.24 4.90
CA THR A 48 1.50 2.22 6.30
C THR A 48 2.75 2.13 7.17
N PRO A 49 3.03 3.12 8.03
CA PRO A 49 4.14 3.02 8.97
C PRO A 49 3.89 1.90 9.99
N PRO A 50 4.95 1.27 10.53
CA PRO A 50 4.78 0.29 11.56
C PRO A 50 4.25 0.92 12.86
N VAL A 51 3.60 0.11 13.70
CA VAL A 51 3.17 0.55 15.02
C VAL A 51 4.40 0.90 15.87
N ALA A 52 4.35 2.05 16.55
CA ALA A 52 5.42 2.47 17.44
C ALA A 52 5.68 1.43 18.55
N PRO A 53 6.94 1.13 18.88
CA PRO A 53 7.24 0.16 19.91
C PRO A 53 6.80 0.68 21.29
N THR A 54 6.45 -0.24 22.17
CA THR A 54 6.29 0.04 23.60
C THR A 54 7.58 -0.30 24.34
N VAL A 55 7.77 0.28 25.51
CA VAL A 55 8.91 0.02 26.37
C VAL A 55 8.39 -0.21 27.79
N SER A 56 8.83 -1.30 28.41
CA SER A 56 8.56 -1.59 29.84
C SER A 56 9.33 -0.61 30.73
N GLU A 57 9.00 -0.53 32.01
CA GLU A 57 9.75 0.30 32.95
C GLU A 57 11.24 -0.06 32.95
N VAL A 58 12.10 0.95 32.92
CA VAL A 58 13.57 0.82 32.97
C VAL A 58 14.09 1.64 34.14
N THR A 59 14.90 1.00 34.99
CA THR A 59 15.57 1.63 36.14
C THR A 59 17.08 1.73 35.91
N SER A 60 17.80 2.46 36.77
CA SER A 60 19.27 2.54 36.71
C SER A 60 19.97 1.19 36.84
N GLU A 61 19.31 0.22 37.48
CA GLU A 61 19.83 -1.12 37.70
C GLU A 61 19.39 -2.12 36.61
N SER A 62 18.61 -1.68 35.62
CA SER A 62 18.09 -2.55 34.58
C SER A 62 19.18 -2.91 33.56
N PRO A 63 19.54 -4.20 33.40
CA PRO A 63 20.57 -4.62 32.46
C PRO A 63 20.07 -4.68 31.01
N GLN A 64 18.77 -4.56 30.78
CA GLN A 64 18.12 -4.71 29.47
C GLN A 64 16.89 -3.80 29.35
N VAL A 65 16.54 -3.45 28.11
CA VAL A 65 15.29 -2.81 27.73
C VAL A 65 14.41 -3.85 27.03
N SER A 66 13.15 -3.95 27.43
CA SER A 66 12.18 -4.86 26.82
C SER A 66 10.88 -4.12 26.49
N GLY A 67 10.13 -4.67 25.56
CA GLY A 67 8.92 -4.04 25.04
C GLY A 67 8.29 -4.86 23.92
N THR A 68 7.31 -4.28 23.25
CA THR A 68 6.68 -4.87 22.06
C THR A 68 6.86 -3.98 20.85
N ALA A 69 6.97 -4.56 19.67
CA ALA A 69 6.97 -3.86 18.38
C ALA A 69 6.18 -4.70 17.37
N GLU A 70 5.89 -4.12 16.22
CA GLU A 70 5.31 -4.89 15.12
C GLU A 70 6.25 -6.01 14.67
N ALA A 71 5.69 -7.17 14.31
CA ALA A 71 6.48 -8.32 13.87
C ALA A 71 7.34 -7.96 12.64
N GLU A 72 8.53 -8.54 12.57
CA GLU A 72 9.51 -8.30 11.49
C GLU A 72 10.02 -6.84 11.36
N SER A 73 9.64 -5.95 12.29
CA SER A 73 10.23 -4.61 12.39
C SER A 73 11.58 -4.62 13.10
N THR A 74 12.45 -3.65 12.79
CA THR A 74 13.73 -3.47 13.48
C THR A 74 13.60 -2.39 14.55
N VAL A 75 13.90 -2.75 15.80
CA VAL A 75 14.02 -1.81 16.93
C VAL A 75 15.50 -1.46 17.13
N LYS A 76 15.83 -0.19 17.33
CA LYS A 76 17.20 0.31 17.53
C LYS A 76 17.25 1.32 18.66
#